data_AF-Q6E0V6-F1
#
_entry.id   AF-Q6E0V6-F1
#
_cell.length_a   1.000
_cell.length_b   1.000
_cell.length_c   1.000
_cell.angle_alpha   90.00
_cell.angle_beta   90.00
_cell.angle_gamma   90.00
#
_symmetry.space_group_name_H-M   'P 1'
#
loop_
_entity.id
_entity.type
_entity.pdbx_description
1 polymer ?
#
loop_
_entity_poly.entity_id
_entity_poly.type
_entity_poly.pdbx_seq_one_letter_code
_entity_poly.pdbx_strand_id
1 'polypeptide(L)'
;MMKVMMYGMFMFILGFCKKKSHFLSFLLTLESLVLFIFVTFVLLNFNVMYIVTFLCVGACEATIGLSALIMFVRITGKETNKIFF
;
A
#
# COMPACT_ATOMS: atom_id res chain seq x y z
N MET A 1 -11.24 5.13 22.17
CA MET A 1 -10.84 5.52 20.80
C MET A 1 -9.39 5.13 20.49
N MET A 2 -8.39 5.60 21.26
CA MET A 2 -6.97 5.25 21.06
C MET A 2 -6.66 3.73 21.02
N LYS A 3 -7.34 2.93 21.85
CA LYS A 3 -7.20 1.46 21.82
C LYS A 3 -7.66 0.84 20.49
N VAL A 4 -8.76 1.34 19.90
CA VAL A 4 -9.27 0.85 18.61
C VAL A 4 -8.29 1.14 17.48
N MET A 5 -7.67 2.31 17.49
CA MET A 5 -6.63 2.68 16.52
C MET A 5 -5.41 1.75 16.63
N MET A 6 -4.98 1.43 17.84
CA MET A 6 -3.84 0.53 18.08
C MET A 6 -4.13 -0.90 17.63
N TYR A 7 -5.33 -1.44 17.95
CA TYR A 7 -5.75 -2.75 17.46
C TYR A 7 -5.90 -2.77 15.93
N GLY A 8 -6.40 -1.69 15.34
CA GLY A 8 -6.50 -1.54 13.88
C GLY A 8 -5.14 -1.63 13.21
N MET A 9 -4.16 -0.85 13.66
CA MET A 9 -2.79 -0.92 13.11
C MET A 9 -2.18 -2.31 13.26
N PHE A 10 -2.36 -2.96 14.41
CA PHE A 10 -1.84 -4.31 14.64
C PHE A 10 -2.47 -5.34 13.68
N MET A 11 -3.78 -5.26 13.43
CA MET A 11 -4.46 -6.14 12.49
C MET A 11 -4.02 -5.91 11.03
N PHE A 12 -3.75 -4.67 10.64
CA PHE A 12 -3.21 -4.36 9.31
C PHE A 12 -1.79 -4.92 9.10
N ILE A 13 -0.91 -4.78 10.10
CA ILE A 13 0.46 -5.33 10.06
C ILE A 13 0.42 -6.86 9.98
N LEU A 14 -0.44 -7.51 10.77
CA LEU A 14 -0.64 -8.96 10.72
C LEU A 14 -1.22 -9.41 9.37
N GLY A 15 -2.16 -8.65 8.80
CA GLY A 15 -2.73 -8.91 7.49
C GLY A 15 -1.73 -8.77 6.34
N PHE A 16 -0.82 -7.79 6.44
CA PHE A 16 0.29 -7.59 5.52
C PHE A 16 1.27 -8.76 5.57
N CYS A 17 1.62 -9.22 6.77
CA CYS A 17 2.59 -10.31 6.96
C CYS A 17 2.09 -11.67 6.43
N LYS A 18 0.76 -11.86 6.30
CA LYS A 18 0.16 -13.11 5.80
C LYS A 18 -0.05 -13.15 4.27
N LYS A 19 0.03 -12.02 3.56
CA LYS A 19 -0.17 -11.96 2.10
C LYS A 19 1.15 -12.15 1.36
N LYS A 20 1.50 -13.39 1.02
CA LYS A 20 2.78 -13.75 0.39
C LYS A 20 2.76 -14.08 -1.12
N SER A 21 1.62 -14.13 -1.80
CA SER A 21 1.59 -14.68 -3.18
C SER A 21 1.44 -13.67 -4.32
N HIS A 22 0.83 -12.51 -4.12
CA HIS A 22 0.59 -11.53 -5.19
C HIS A 22 1.08 -10.15 -4.78
N PHE A 23 2.07 -9.62 -5.49
CA PHE A 23 2.56 -8.26 -5.34
C PHE A 23 1.44 -7.20 -5.47
N LEU A 24 0.42 -7.44 -6.30
CA LEU A 24 -0.74 -6.55 -6.38
C LEU A 24 -1.51 -6.46 -5.06
N SER A 25 -1.66 -7.58 -4.35
CA SER A 25 -2.30 -7.61 -3.02
C SER A 25 -1.48 -6.88 -1.97
N PHE A 26 -0.15 -6.86 -2.13
CA PHE A 26 0.76 -6.11 -1.27
C PHE A 26 0.59 -4.59 -1.44
N LEU A 27 0.48 -4.10 -2.69
CA LEU A 27 0.22 -2.69 -2.94
C LEU A 27 -1.13 -2.23 -2.38
N LEU A 28 -2.18 -3.04 -2.55
CA LEU A 28 -3.51 -2.75 -2.03
C LEU A 28 -3.52 -2.69 -0.49
N THR A 29 -2.71 -3.53 0.17
CA THR A 29 -2.56 -3.45 1.63
C THR A 29 -1.81 -2.21 2.09
N LEU A 30 -0.89 -1.68 1.27
CA LEU A 30 -0.18 -0.44 1.58
C LEU A 30 -1.12 0.78 1.46
N GLU A 31 -1.89 0.85 0.37
CA GLU A 31 -2.88 1.92 0.17
C GLU A 31 -3.93 1.95 1.30
N SER A 32 -4.44 0.77 1.69
CA SER A 32 -5.38 0.68 2.81
C SER A 32 -4.76 1.08 4.17
N LEU A 33 -3.46 0.86 4.38
CA LEU A 33 -2.74 1.35 5.56
C LEU A 33 -2.62 2.89 5.54
N VAL A 34 -2.31 3.51 4.40
CA VAL A 34 -2.27 4.97 4.25
C VAL A 34 -3.64 5.59 4.53
N LEU A 35 -4.73 5.00 4.02
CA LEU A 35 -6.09 5.46 4.31
C LEU A 35 -6.47 5.30 5.78
N PHE A 36 -6.07 4.21 6.45
CA PHE A 36 -6.32 4.04 7.88
C PHE A 36 -5.61 5.11 8.73
N ILE A 37 -4.37 5.45 8.35
CA ILE A 37 -3.61 6.53 8.97
C ILE A 37 -4.28 7.89 8.70
N PHE A 38 -4.77 8.14 7.48
CA PHE A 38 -5.53 9.35 7.16
C PHE A 38 -6.76 9.52 8.04
N VAL A 39 -7.61 8.49 8.18
CA VAL A 39 -8.79 8.52 9.06
C VAL A 39 -8.38 8.78 10.50
N THR A 40 -7.26 8.19 10.94
CA THR A 40 -6.71 8.43 12.29
C THR A 40 -6.30 9.88 12.50
N PHE A 41 -5.62 10.50 11.54
CA PHE A 41 -5.22 11.91 11.59
C PHE A 41 -6.41 12.87 11.60
N VAL A 42 -7.45 12.58 10.81
CA VAL A 42 -8.70 13.36 10.78
C VAL A 42 -9.39 13.29 12.15
N LEU A 43 -9.49 12.11 12.75
CA LEU A 43 -10.11 11.92 14.07
C LEU A 43 -9.34 12.61 15.20
N LEU A 44 -8.02 12.76 15.05
CA LEU A 44 -7.16 13.49 16.00
C LEU A 44 -7.14 15.01 15.75
N ASN A 45 -7.95 15.52 14.80
CA ASN A 45 -8.04 16.94 14.44
C ASN A 45 -6.67 17.58 14.08
N PHE A 46 -5.82 16.84 13.36
CA PHE A 46 -4.59 17.42 12.81
C PHE A 46 -4.88 18.46 11.71
N ASN A 47 -3.89 19.32 11.45
CA ASN A 47 -4.00 20.34 10.42
C ASN A 47 -4.27 19.72 9.03
N VAL A 48 -5.35 20.15 8.38
CA VAL A 48 -5.80 19.63 7.08
C VAL A 48 -4.72 19.66 6.00
N MET A 49 -3.85 20.67 6.01
CA MET A 49 -2.75 20.78 5.04
C MET A 49 -1.76 19.61 5.19
N TYR A 50 -1.41 19.25 6.42
CA TYR A 50 -0.51 18.13 6.70
C TYR A 50 -1.13 16.80 6.26
N ILE A 51 -2.44 16.62 6.53
CA ILE A 51 -3.17 15.41 6.19
C ILE A 51 -3.22 15.19 4.67
N VAL A 52 -3.49 16.25 3.91
CA VAL A 52 -3.56 16.18 2.44
C VAL A 52 -2.17 15.95 1.84
N THR A 53 -1.13 16.62 2.35
CA THR A 53 0.25 16.36 1.88
C THR A 53 0.67 14.92 2.15
N PHE A 54 0.36 14.37 3.32
CA PHE A 54 0.62 12.96 3.63
C PHE A 54 -0.10 12.01 2.67
N LEU A 55 -1.36 12.29 2.36
CA LEU A 55 -2.15 11.51 1.40
C LEU A 55 -1.55 11.55 -0.02
N CYS A 56 -1.10 12.73 -0.48
CA CYS A 56 -0.44 12.88 -1.77
C CYS A 56 0.85 12.08 -1.85
N VAL A 57 1.71 12.14 -0.82
CA VAL A 57 2.96 11.35 -0.78
C VAL A 57 2.66 9.85 -0.81
N GLY A 58 1.66 9.39 -0.04
CA GLY A 58 1.24 7.98 -0.06
C GLY A 58 0.73 7.51 -1.43
N ALA A 59 -0.03 8.36 -2.14
CA ALA A 59 -0.49 8.06 -3.50
C ALA A 59 0.67 8.01 -4.53
N CYS A 60 1.67 8.87 -4.38
CA CYS A 60 2.88 8.85 -5.21
C CYS A 60 3.66 7.54 -5.02
N GLU A 61 3.85 7.08 -3.77
CA GLU A 61 4.53 5.81 -3.52
C GLU A 61 3.78 4.60 -4.07
N ALA A 62 2.45 4.59 -3.96
CA ALA A 62 1.62 3.55 -4.56
C ALA A 62 1.79 3.49 -6.10
N THR A 63 1.84 4.66 -6.76
CA THR A 63 2.04 4.77 -8.22
C THR A 63 3.42 4.27 -8.64
N ILE A 64 4.47 4.66 -7.91
CA ILE A 64 5.84 4.18 -8.14
C ILE A 64 5.91 2.66 -7.97
N GLY A 65 5.32 2.12 -6.89
CA GLY A 65 5.24 0.68 -6.67
C GLY A 65 4.51 -0.06 -7.80
N LEU A 66 3.43 0.51 -8.33
CA LEU A 66 2.64 -0.12 -9.39
C LEU A 66 3.41 -0.14 -10.70
N SER A 67 4.11 0.95 -11.02
CA SER A 67 4.95 1.03 -12.22
C SER A 67 6.09 0.00 -12.20
N ALA A 68 6.72 -0.20 -11.04
CA ALA A 68 7.74 -1.23 -10.84
C ALA A 68 7.16 -2.64 -10.99
N LEU A 69 5.96 -2.89 -10.44
CA LEU A 69 5.27 -4.17 -10.58
C LEU A 69 4.96 -4.49 -12.06
N ILE A 70 4.45 -3.51 -12.81
CA ILE A 70 4.16 -3.67 -14.24
C ILE A 70 5.45 -4.02 -15.00
N MET A 71 6.57 -3.38 -14.68
CA MET A 71 7.86 -3.70 -15.28
C MET A 71 8.32 -5.12 -14.95
N PHE A 72 8.17 -5.56 -13.69
CA PHE A 72 8.50 -6.93 -13.27
C PHE A 72 7.67 -7.97 -14.03
N VAL A 73 6.35 -7.77 -14.13
CA VAL A 73 5.47 -8.68 -14.89
C VAL A 73 5.85 -8.72 -16.38
N ARG A 74 6.24 -7.59 -16.97
CA ARG A 74 6.69 -7.53 -18.38
C ARG A 74 7.99 -8.28 -18.62
N ILE A 75 8.93 -8.26 -17.67
CA ILE A 75 10.21 -8.98 -17.78
C ILE A 75 9.96 -10.49 -17.63
N THR A 76 9.25 -10.90 -16.58
CA THR A 76 8.92 -12.32 -16.33
C THR A 76 8.09 -12.91 -17.48
N GLY A 77 7.11 -12.17 -18.00
CA GLY A 77 6.32 -12.63 -19.15
C GLY A 77 7.11 -12.71 -20.46
N LYS A 78 8.16 -11.89 -20.64
CA LYS A 78 9.04 -11.94 -21.81
C LYS A 78 10.03 -13.10 -21.76
N GLU A 79 10.56 -13.44 -20.58
CA GLU A 79 11.43 -14.62 -20.38
C GLU A 79 10.70 -15.92 -20.74
N THR A 80 9.46 -16.10 -20.26
CA THR A 80 8.67 -17.32 -20.56
C THR A 80 8.39 -17.48 -22.06
N ASN A 81 8.22 -16.38 -22.81
CA ASN A 81 7.96 -16.44 -24.25
C ASN A 81 9.22 -16.78 -25.06
N LYS A 82 10.42 -16.38 -24.58
CA LYS A 82 11.70 -16.66 -25.26
C LYS A 82 12.16 -18.12 -25.18
N ILE A 83 11.64 -18.91 -24.25
CA ILE A 83 12.00 -20.33 -24.10
C ILE A 83 11.21 -21.23 -25.08
N PHE A 84 10.16 -20.69 -25.72
CA PHE A 84 9.26 -21.42 -26.61
C PHE A 84 9.55 -21.20 -28.11
N PHE A 85 10.66 -20.53 -28.46
CA PHE A 85 11.13 -20.31 -29.83
C PHE A 85 12.55 -20.82 -30.02
#